data_AF-A0A6G4R002-F1
#
_entry.id   AF-A0A6G4R002-F1
#
_cell.length_a   1.000
_cell.length_b   1.000
_cell.length_c   1.000
_cell.angle_alpha   90.00
_cell.angle_beta   90.00
_cell.angle_gamma   90.00
#
_symmetry.space_group_name_H-M   'P 1'
#
loop_
_entity.id
_entity.type
_entity.pdbx_description
1 polymer ?
#
loop_
_entity_poly.entity_id
_entity_poly.type
_entity_poly.pdbx_seq_one_letter_code
_entity_poly.pdbx_strand_id
1 'polypeptide(L)'
;MTTINGALNTALNAAILTGVGAGLGQSLKTFSAMQFTLGAMVAGLFQPAPAQQPFTASMPGEGKAEIDIGDGYTLSINEASSEIIVRDADGNATRVWGDPHVSYNGEHIGDFWGTTTFQLENGTKITINTETSKWNNMTYAEQVVVTKGDQAIVIDGVSEQTKGDFSVTLGGNGYALDAAHDDGFVIHEADDASSGWTSSITGGAVGQADFDLTKPGMEPVREALEAFNSGLGLMLTGWLLGIGVAALAEGGTEGSTTNAKAAERFPLLEV
;
A
#
# COMPACT_ATOMS: atom_id res chain seq x y z
N MET A 1 0.90 -19.81 21.40
CA MET A 1 0.22 -19.51 20.13
C MET A 1 1.31 -19.38 19.08
N THR A 2 1.49 -20.44 18.29
CA THR A 2 2.59 -20.55 17.32
C THR A 2 2.00 -20.29 15.94
N THR A 3 2.58 -19.35 15.21
CA THR A 3 2.06 -18.79 13.96
C THR A 3 2.10 -19.81 12.82
N ILE A 4 0.97 -20.48 12.59
CA ILE A 4 0.75 -21.35 11.40
C ILE A 4 0.58 -20.51 10.12
N ASN A 5 0.25 -19.22 10.25
CA ASN A 5 -0.03 -18.32 9.13
C ASN A 5 1.19 -18.01 8.23
N GLY A 6 2.42 -18.08 8.77
CA GLY A 6 3.63 -17.90 7.97
C GLY A 6 3.93 -19.10 7.06
N ALA A 7 3.76 -20.31 7.58
CA ALA A 7 4.13 -21.54 6.87
C ALA A 7 3.21 -21.87 5.68
N LEU A 8 1.93 -21.47 5.73
CA LEU A 8 0.98 -21.75 4.65
C LEU A 8 1.18 -20.82 3.44
N ASN A 9 1.47 -19.53 3.67
CA ASN A 9 1.80 -18.59 2.58
C ASN A 9 3.14 -18.92 1.92
N THR A 10 4.15 -19.35 2.70
CA THR A 10 5.42 -19.81 2.12
C THR A 10 5.27 -21.12 1.34
N ALA A 11 4.41 -22.05 1.79
CA ALA A 11 4.16 -23.31 1.08
C ALA A 11 3.37 -23.12 -0.23
N LEU A 12 2.41 -22.20 -0.27
CA LEU A 12 1.64 -21.86 -1.48
C LEU A 12 2.53 -21.20 -2.55
N ASN A 13 3.41 -20.27 -2.15
CA ASN A 13 4.35 -19.65 -3.09
C ASN A 13 5.47 -20.61 -3.54
N ALA A 14 5.93 -21.52 -2.68
CA ALA A 14 6.95 -22.51 -3.03
C ALA A 14 6.44 -23.60 -3.99
N ALA A 15 5.16 -23.98 -3.89
CA ALA A 15 4.53 -24.95 -4.78
C ALA A 15 4.34 -24.41 -6.22
N ILE A 16 4.20 -23.08 -6.37
CA ILE A 16 4.08 -22.42 -7.68
C ILE A 16 5.43 -22.39 -8.42
N LEU A 17 6.56 -22.37 -7.69
CA LEU A 17 7.89 -22.16 -8.29
C LEU A 17 8.70 -23.43 -8.62
N THR A 18 8.23 -24.63 -8.26
CA THR A 18 9.03 -25.88 -8.40
C THR A 18 8.48 -26.92 -9.40
N GLY A 19 7.40 -26.63 -10.11
CA GLY A 19 6.80 -27.56 -11.08
C GLY A 19 7.30 -27.41 -12.52
N VAL A 20 8.42 -28.06 -12.86
CA VAL A 20 8.90 -28.22 -14.25
C VAL A 20 7.89 -29.04 -15.08
N GLY A 21 7.49 -28.52 -16.23
CA GLY A 21 7.12 -29.32 -17.42
C GLY A 21 5.64 -29.48 -17.77
N ALA A 22 5.19 -28.73 -18.77
CA ALA A 22 4.22 -29.05 -19.84
C ALA A 22 2.82 -29.66 -19.53
N GLY A 23 2.39 -29.84 -18.27
CA GLY A 23 1.10 -30.47 -17.95
C GLY A 23 -0.05 -29.55 -17.46
N LEU A 24 0.21 -28.27 -17.16
CA LEU A 24 -0.68 -27.45 -16.33
C LEU A 24 -1.68 -26.55 -17.09
N GLY A 25 -1.70 -26.57 -18.42
CA GLY A 25 -2.54 -25.65 -19.21
C GLY A 25 -4.05 -25.76 -18.95
N GLN A 26 -4.52 -26.91 -18.46
CA GLN A 26 -5.93 -27.12 -18.12
C GLN A 26 -6.23 -26.93 -16.64
N SER A 27 -5.28 -27.18 -15.73
CA SER A 27 -5.50 -26.96 -14.29
C SER A 27 -5.43 -25.48 -13.92
N LEU A 28 -4.58 -24.67 -14.57
CA LEU A 28 -4.53 -23.21 -14.32
C LEU A 28 -5.85 -22.51 -14.66
N LYS A 29 -6.53 -22.92 -15.75
CA LYS A 29 -7.84 -22.36 -16.12
C LYS A 29 -8.92 -22.67 -15.08
N THR A 30 -8.83 -23.82 -14.43
CA THR A 30 -9.75 -24.20 -13.34
C THR A 30 -9.39 -23.52 -12.02
N PHE A 31 -8.11 -23.27 -11.73
CA PHE A 31 -7.67 -22.55 -10.54
C PHE A 31 -7.98 -21.05 -10.58
N SER A 32 -7.87 -20.38 -11.74
CA SER A 32 -8.32 -18.98 -11.89
C SER A 32 -9.82 -18.76 -11.68
N ALA A 33 -10.63 -19.82 -11.74
CA ALA A 33 -12.08 -19.74 -11.49
C ALA A 33 -12.48 -19.98 -10.02
N MET A 34 -11.54 -20.37 -9.15
CA MET A 34 -11.80 -20.51 -7.72
C MET A 34 -11.62 -19.15 -7.02
N GLN A 35 -12.74 -18.49 -6.72
CA GLN A 35 -12.77 -17.39 -5.76
C GLN A 35 -12.52 -17.99 -4.36
N PHE A 36 -11.33 -17.78 -3.81
CA PHE A 36 -11.06 -18.09 -2.41
C PHE A 36 -11.48 -16.88 -1.57
N THR A 37 -12.62 -16.96 -0.89
CA THR A 37 -12.96 -16.01 0.17
C THR A 37 -12.01 -16.26 1.34
N LEU A 38 -11.08 -15.34 1.58
CA LEU A 38 -10.29 -15.37 2.82
C LEU A 38 -11.25 -15.29 4.01
N GLY A 39 -11.03 -16.14 5.01
CA GLY A 39 -11.81 -16.18 6.23
C GLY A 39 -10.92 -16.48 7.42
N ALA A 40 -11.36 -16.10 8.61
CA ALA A 40 -10.63 -16.34 9.84
C ALA A 40 -11.14 -17.61 10.52
N MET A 41 -10.22 -18.34 11.19
CA MET A 41 -10.60 -19.41 12.11
C MET A 41 -10.84 -18.78 13.49
N VAL A 42 -12.11 -18.58 13.86
CA VAL A 42 -12.51 -18.06 15.17
C VAL A 42 -13.17 -19.19 15.96
N ALA A 43 -12.61 -19.51 17.13
CA ALA A 43 -13.07 -20.62 17.97
C ALA A 43 -13.18 -21.98 17.23
N GLY A 44 -12.31 -22.22 16.23
CA GLY A 44 -12.31 -23.46 15.44
C GLY A 44 -13.35 -23.51 14.33
N LEU A 45 -14.10 -22.43 14.10
CA LEU A 45 -15.04 -22.30 12.99
C LEU A 45 -14.46 -21.35 11.93
N PHE A 46 -14.61 -21.72 10.66
CA PHE A 46 -14.31 -20.82 9.55
C PHE A 46 -15.41 -19.76 9.49
N GLN A 47 -15.05 -18.51 9.74
CA GLN A 47 -15.89 -17.36 9.46
C GLN A 47 -15.44 -16.76 8.13
N PRO A 48 -16.31 -16.74 7.09
CA PRO A 48 -15.99 -15.98 5.90
C PRO A 48 -15.75 -14.52 6.31
N ALA A 49 -14.83 -13.84 5.61
CA ALA A 49 -14.69 -12.40 5.80
C ALA A 49 -16.07 -11.73 5.70
N PRO A 50 -16.36 -10.73 6.56
CA PRO A 50 -17.61 -10.00 6.47
C PRO A 50 -17.80 -9.49 5.04
N ALA A 51 -19.02 -9.59 4.52
CA ALA A 51 -19.33 -9.15 3.17
C ALA A 51 -19.03 -7.65 3.05
N GLN A 52 -18.06 -7.32 2.20
CA GLN A 52 -17.69 -5.93 1.89
C GLN A 52 -18.85 -5.28 1.14
N GLN A 53 -19.22 -4.05 1.50
CA GLN A 53 -20.23 -3.30 0.74
C GLN A 53 -19.73 -3.11 -0.70
N PRO A 54 -20.54 -3.43 -1.73
CA PRO A 54 -20.14 -3.25 -3.12
C PRO A 54 -19.97 -1.77 -3.42
N PHE A 55 -18.90 -1.43 -4.14
CA PHE A 55 -18.80 -0.10 -4.73
C PHE A 55 -19.98 0.17 -5.65
N THR A 56 -20.47 1.41 -5.64
CA THR A 56 -21.53 1.87 -6.56
C THR A 56 -21.13 3.18 -7.21
N ALA A 57 -21.61 3.43 -8.42
CA ALA A 57 -21.33 4.69 -9.11
C ALA A 57 -22.60 5.23 -9.77
N SER A 58 -22.65 6.55 -9.87
CA SER A 58 -23.64 7.28 -10.64
C SER A 58 -22.97 8.36 -11.49
N MET A 59 -23.54 8.66 -12.65
CA MET A 59 -23.03 9.69 -13.57
C MET A 59 -24.08 10.80 -13.69
N PRO A 60 -24.06 11.80 -12.78
CA PRO A 60 -25.10 12.83 -12.71
C PRO A 60 -25.09 13.81 -13.89
N GLY A 61 -24.04 13.78 -14.70
CA GLY A 61 -23.89 14.58 -15.91
C GLY A 61 -22.67 14.12 -16.73
N GLU A 62 -22.50 14.73 -17.90
CA GLU A 62 -21.33 14.50 -18.76
C GLU A 62 -20.03 14.88 -18.02
N GLY A 63 -19.02 14.02 -18.12
CA GLY A 63 -17.72 14.22 -17.47
C GLY A 63 -17.75 14.16 -15.94
N LYS A 64 -18.82 13.61 -15.32
CA LYS A 64 -18.96 13.55 -13.86
C LYS A 64 -19.28 12.15 -13.37
N ALA A 65 -18.70 11.80 -12.22
CA ALA A 65 -19.05 10.59 -11.50
C ALA A 65 -19.10 10.84 -9.98
N GLU A 66 -20.02 10.14 -9.33
CA GLU A 66 -20.12 10.05 -7.88
C GLU A 66 -20.09 8.56 -7.52
N ILE A 67 -19.12 8.16 -6.73
CA ILE A 67 -18.84 6.77 -6.38
C ILE A 67 -18.90 6.61 -4.86
N ASP A 68 -19.71 5.65 -4.40
CA ASP A 68 -19.64 5.14 -3.03
C ASP A 68 -18.60 4.02 -3.00
N ILE A 69 -17.52 4.24 -2.23
CA ILE A 69 -16.42 3.29 -2.07
C ILE A 69 -16.47 2.57 -0.70
N GLY A 70 -17.64 2.60 -0.05
CA GLY A 70 -17.96 1.86 1.16
C GLY A 70 -17.44 2.48 2.45
N ASP A 71 -17.96 2.02 3.58
CA ASP A 71 -17.61 2.46 4.94
C ASP A 71 -17.73 3.98 5.17
N GLY A 72 -18.63 4.64 4.44
CA GLY A 72 -18.86 6.09 4.52
C GLY A 72 -17.96 6.92 3.60
N TYR A 73 -17.02 6.30 2.89
CA TYR A 73 -16.15 6.98 1.94
C TYR A 73 -16.82 7.19 0.59
N THR A 74 -16.59 8.35 -0.01
CA THR A 74 -17.08 8.69 -1.35
C THR A 74 -15.98 9.28 -2.21
N LEU A 75 -16.10 9.09 -3.52
CA LEU A 75 -15.23 9.67 -4.55
C LEU A 75 -16.08 10.43 -5.56
N SER A 76 -15.80 11.71 -5.75
CA SER A 76 -16.44 12.56 -6.77
C SER A 76 -15.42 12.92 -7.84
N ILE A 77 -15.80 12.86 -9.12
CA ILE A 77 -14.94 13.22 -10.25
C ILE A 77 -15.63 14.21 -11.18
N ASN A 78 -14.84 15.15 -11.70
CA ASN A 78 -15.27 16.13 -12.69
C ASN A 78 -14.15 16.42 -13.72
N GLU A 79 -14.30 15.83 -14.91
CA GLU A 79 -13.40 15.96 -16.08
C GLU A 79 -13.21 17.43 -16.50
N ALA A 80 -14.21 18.28 -16.29
CA ALA A 80 -14.13 19.67 -16.73
C ALA A 80 -12.98 20.46 -16.08
N SER A 81 -12.45 19.97 -14.95
CA SER A 81 -11.40 20.58 -14.13
C SER A 81 -10.32 19.60 -13.62
N SER A 82 -10.22 18.39 -14.21
CA SER A 82 -9.37 17.30 -13.71
C SER A 82 -9.54 17.03 -12.21
N GLU A 83 -10.76 17.18 -11.71
CA GLU A 83 -11.02 17.22 -10.28
C GLU A 83 -11.43 15.86 -9.74
N ILE A 84 -10.82 15.48 -8.64
CA ILE A 84 -11.10 14.28 -7.87
C ILE A 84 -11.24 14.69 -6.41
N ILE A 85 -12.35 14.32 -5.76
CA ILE A 85 -12.58 14.58 -4.34
C ILE A 85 -12.80 13.25 -3.65
N VAL A 86 -11.90 12.90 -2.73
CA VAL A 86 -12.08 11.81 -1.78
C VAL A 86 -12.66 12.41 -0.51
N ARG A 87 -13.76 11.85 -0.01
CA ARG A 87 -14.37 12.28 1.25
C ARG A 87 -14.53 11.09 2.16
N ASP A 88 -14.12 11.25 3.41
CA ASP A 88 -14.24 10.20 4.43
C ASP A 88 -15.62 10.22 5.13
N ALA A 89 -15.79 9.27 6.06
CA ALA A 89 -17.02 9.12 6.83
C ALA A 89 -17.29 10.29 7.81
N ASP A 90 -16.24 10.99 8.25
CA ASP A 90 -16.32 12.13 9.17
C ASP A 90 -16.53 13.47 8.43
N GLY A 91 -16.45 13.42 7.10
CA GLY A 91 -16.66 14.54 6.19
C GLY A 91 -15.39 15.29 5.81
N ASN A 92 -14.19 14.86 6.26
CA ASN A 92 -12.95 15.43 5.76
C ASN A 92 -12.80 15.13 4.27
N ALA A 93 -12.17 16.03 3.54
CA ALA A 93 -12.07 15.95 2.09
C ALA A 93 -10.66 16.21 1.60
N THR A 94 -10.16 15.28 0.81
CA THR A 94 -8.98 15.48 -0.02
C THR A 94 -9.40 15.80 -1.43
N ARG A 95 -8.89 16.89 -1.99
CA ARG A 95 -9.19 17.34 -3.35
C ARG A 95 -7.92 17.35 -4.17
N VAL A 96 -7.95 16.69 -5.31
CA VAL A 96 -6.95 16.74 -6.37
C VAL A 96 -7.55 17.46 -7.57
N TRP A 97 -6.88 18.45 -8.17
CA TRP A 97 -7.43 19.21 -9.29
C TRP A 97 -6.34 19.87 -10.15
N GLY A 98 -6.67 20.23 -11.40
CA GLY A 98 -5.76 20.95 -12.31
C GLY A 98 -4.46 20.19 -12.58
N ASP A 99 -3.34 20.92 -12.58
CA ASP A 99 -1.98 20.36 -12.56
C ASP A 99 -1.64 19.87 -11.15
N PRO A 100 -1.76 18.55 -10.86
CA PRO A 100 -2.41 18.03 -9.67
C PRO A 100 -2.07 18.76 -8.37
N HIS A 101 -2.91 19.74 -8.03
CA HIS A 101 -2.92 20.37 -6.73
C HIS A 101 -3.66 19.49 -5.74
N VAL A 102 -3.06 19.21 -4.59
CA VAL A 102 -3.67 18.46 -3.50
C VAL A 102 -4.01 19.40 -2.36
N SER A 103 -5.25 19.36 -1.89
CA SER A 103 -5.66 19.99 -0.64
C SER A 103 -6.39 19.03 0.27
N TYR A 104 -6.26 19.24 1.58
CA TYR A 104 -7.00 18.54 2.62
C TYR A 104 -7.83 19.55 3.40
N ASN A 105 -9.14 19.34 3.49
CA ASN A 105 -10.09 20.26 4.12
C ASN A 105 -9.99 21.72 3.63
N GLY A 106 -9.62 21.89 2.36
CA GLY A 106 -9.45 23.19 1.71
C GLY A 106 -8.07 23.83 1.91
N GLU A 107 -7.21 23.26 2.75
CA GLU A 107 -5.82 23.69 2.91
C GLU A 107 -4.92 22.98 1.90
N HIS A 108 -4.14 23.75 1.15
CA HIS A 108 -3.22 23.22 0.15
C HIS A 108 -2.03 22.52 0.81
N ILE A 109 -1.78 21.25 0.45
CA ILE A 109 -0.71 20.43 1.04
C ILE A 109 0.45 20.16 0.08
N GLY A 110 0.20 20.25 -1.24
CA GLY A 110 1.25 20.22 -2.26
C GLY A 110 0.76 19.78 -3.64
N ASP A 111 1.70 19.67 -4.56
CA ASP A 111 1.49 19.35 -5.98
C ASP A 111 2.23 18.08 -6.37
N PHE A 112 1.64 17.19 -7.17
CA PHE A 112 2.30 15.98 -7.68
C PHE A 112 2.32 15.88 -9.22
N TRP A 113 3.27 15.10 -9.75
CA TRP A 113 3.48 14.92 -11.19
C TRP A 113 3.29 13.49 -11.69
N GLY A 114 3.63 12.50 -10.87
CA GLY A 114 3.61 11.08 -11.24
C GLY A 114 2.45 10.31 -10.61
N THR A 115 2.44 9.00 -10.82
CA THR A 115 1.50 8.10 -10.16
C THR A 115 1.59 8.25 -8.64
N THR A 116 0.44 8.50 -8.02
CA THR A 116 0.32 8.68 -6.57
C THR A 116 -0.89 7.89 -6.06
N THR A 117 -0.69 7.13 -4.99
CA THR A 117 -1.74 6.31 -4.38
C THR A 117 -2.11 6.84 -3.01
N PHE A 118 -3.40 7.13 -2.84
CA PHE A 118 -4.01 7.50 -1.57
C PHE A 118 -4.60 6.23 -0.95
N GLN A 119 -4.00 5.74 0.12
CA GLN A 119 -4.49 4.57 0.85
C GLN A 119 -5.31 5.00 2.06
N LEU A 120 -6.59 4.63 2.05
CA LEU A 120 -7.54 4.92 3.12
C LEU A 120 -7.36 3.96 4.31
N GLU A 121 -7.83 4.36 5.49
CA GLU A 121 -7.77 3.55 6.72
C GLU A 121 -8.50 2.21 6.54
N ASN A 122 -9.60 2.22 5.78
CA ASN A 122 -10.36 1.00 5.47
C ASN A 122 -9.67 0.07 4.44
N GLY A 123 -8.44 0.39 4.02
CA GLY A 123 -7.62 -0.40 3.11
C GLY A 123 -7.94 -0.18 1.63
N THR A 124 -8.85 0.74 1.28
CA THR A 124 -9.05 1.14 -0.12
C THR A 124 -7.81 1.84 -0.63
N LYS A 125 -7.37 1.51 -1.84
CA LYS A 125 -6.34 2.25 -2.56
C LYS A 125 -6.98 3.02 -3.70
N ILE A 126 -6.63 4.30 -3.80
CA ILE A 126 -7.04 5.20 -4.88
C ILE A 126 -5.74 5.63 -5.57
N THR A 127 -5.43 4.98 -6.68
CA THR A 127 -4.22 5.25 -7.47
C THR A 127 -4.58 6.21 -8.60
N ILE A 128 -3.96 7.38 -8.61
CA ILE A 128 -4.15 8.40 -9.63
C ILE A 128 -2.94 8.37 -10.56
N ASN A 129 -3.20 8.01 -11.82
CA ASN A 129 -2.22 8.08 -12.90
C ASN A 129 -2.37 9.40 -13.64
N THR A 130 -1.24 9.97 -14.05
CA THR A 130 -1.20 11.27 -14.72
C THR A 130 -0.79 11.14 -16.18
N GLU A 131 -1.22 12.09 -17.00
CA GLU A 131 -0.65 12.33 -18.31
C GLU A 131 0.17 13.63 -18.31
N THR A 132 1.17 13.72 -19.19
CA THR A 132 1.93 14.95 -19.37
C THR A 132 1.12 15.99 -20.15
N SER A 133 1.25 17.26 -19.79
CA SER A 133 0.65 18.34 -20.54
C SER A 133 1.19 18.43 -21.97
N LYS A 134 0.31 18.74 -22.91
CA LYS A 134 0.70 19.01 -24.31
C LYS A 134 1.34 20.41 -24.49
N TRP A 135 1.23 21.29 -23.49
CA TRP A 135 1.60 22.71 -23.62
C TRP A 135 2.67 23.20 -22.63
N ASN A 136 2.90 22.46 -21.54
CA ASN A 136 3.88 22.81 -20.51
C ASN A 136 4.50 21.54 -19.90
N ASN A 137 5.32 21.70 -18.86
CA ASN A 137 5.98 20.59 -18.16
C ASN A 137 5.18 20.09 -16.93
N MET A 138 3.89 20.37 -16.87
CA MET A 138 3.00 19.87 -15.82
C MET A 138 2.33 18.58 -16.28
N THR A 139 1.64 17.94 -15.35
CA THR A 139 0.84 16.75 -15.62
C THR A 139 -0.61 17.00 -15.23
N TYR A 140 -1.52 16.11 -15.61
CA TYR A 140 -2.93 16.16 -15.26
C TYR A 140 -3.40 14.77 -14.85
N ALA A 141 -4.32 14.66 -13.90
CA ALA A 141 -4.91 13.38 -13.52
C ALA A 141 -5.70 12.82 -14.72
N GLU A 142 -5.33 11.64 -15.19
CA GLU A 142 -5.90 11.02 -16.39
C GLU A 142 -6.77 9.81 -16.05
N GLN A 143 -6.26 8.95 -15.16
CA GLN A 143 -6.95 7.73 -14.76
C GLN A 143 -6.94 7.59 -13.24
N VAL A 144 -8.06 7.15 -12.70
CA VAL A 144 -8.20 6.77 -11.28
C VAL A 144 -8.54 5.30 -11.20
N VAL A 145 -7.73 4.54 -10.47
CA VAL A 145 -7.95 3.13 -10.17
C VAL A 145 -8.26 3.00 -8.69
N VAL A 146 -9.42 2.43 -8.37
CA VAL A 146 -9.85 2.20 -7.00
C VAL A 146 -9.93 0.71 -6.73
N THR A 147 -9.22 0.22 -5.71
CA THR A 147 -9.20 -1.19 -5.34
C THR A 147 -9.45 -1.37 -3.85
N LYS A 148 -10.23 -2.40 -3.51
CA LYS A 148 -10.41 -2.87 -2.13
C LYS A 148 -10.82 -4.34 -2.15
N GLY A 149 -9.91 -5.23 -1.75
CA GLY A 149 -10.17 -6.66 -1.79
C GLY A 149 -10.45 -7.15 -3.20
N ASP A 150 -11.62 -7.76 -3.42
CA ASP A 150 -12.06 -8.22 -4.73
C ASP A 150 -12.72 -7.12 -5.58
N GLN A 151 -12.98 -5.94 -5.02
CA GLN A 151 -13.66 -4.83 -5.69
C GLN A 151 -12.68 -3.93 -6.43
N ALA A 152 -13.13 -3.45 -7.58
CA ALA A 152 -12.36 -2.61 -8.49
C ALA A 152 -13.27 -1.60 -9.18
N ILE A 153 -12.75 -0.39 -9.38
CA ILE A 153 -13.26 0.61 -10.32
C ILE A 153 -12.08 1.19 -11.10
N VAL A 154 -12.27 1.40 -12.39
CA VAL A 154 -11.37 2.18 -13.24
C VAL A 154 -12.15 3.36 -13.81
N ILE A 155 -11.58 4.55 -13.70
CA ILE A 155 -12.14 5.79 -14.20
C ILE A 155 -11.11 6.40 -15.14
N ASP A 156 -11.45 6.48 -16.43
CA ASP A 156 -10.57 6.96 -17.50
C ASP A 156 -11.07 8.32 -18.02
N GLY A 157 -10.20 9.09 -18.68
CA GLY A 157 -10.55 10.38 -19.27
C GLY A 157 -10.89 11.43 -18.22
N VAL A 158 -10.17 11.45 -17.09
CA VAL A 158 -10.38 12.44 -16.01
C VAL A 158 -9.77 13.79 -16.40
N SER A 159 -8.76 13.80 -17.25
CA SER A 159 -7.98 14.98 -17.59
C SER A 159 -8.81 16.01 -18.32
N GLU A 160 -8.65 17.28 -17.97
CA GLU A 160 -9.31 18.38 -18.69
C GLU A 160 -8.69 18.66 -20.07
N GLN A 161 -7.55 18.03 -20.40
CA GLN A 161 -6.84 18.24 -21.66
C GLN A 161 -7.55 17.58 -22.85
N THR A 162 -8.23 16.46 -22.63
CA THR A 162 -9.06 15.76 -23.61
C THR A 162 -10.42 15.58 -22.98
N LYS A 163 -11.48 16.05 -23.67
CA LYS A 163 -12.84 16.00 -23.13
C LYS A 163 -13.72 15.09 -23.97
N GLY A 164 -14.62 14.37 -23.30
CA GLY A 164 -15.62 13.51 -23.93
C GLY A 164 -15.19 12.05 -24.08
N ASP A 165 -14.03 11.67 -23.53
CA ASP A 165 -13.56 10.30 -23.37
C ASP A 165 -13.71 9.77 -21.93
N PHE A 166 -14.26 10.58 -21.01
CA PHE A 166 -14.59 10.17 -19.65
C PHE A 166 -15.42 8.89 -19.58
N SER A 167 -14.95 7.90 -18.81
CA SER A 167 -15.68 6.65 -18.61
C SER A 167 -15.44 6.04 -17.23
N VAL A 168 -16.44 5.31 -16.72
CA VAL A 168 -16.38 4.60 -15.44
C VAL A 168 -16.67 3.13 -15.67
N THR A 169 -15.74 2.26 -15.30
CA THR A 169 -15.87 0.80 -15.38
C THR A 169 -15.88 0.22 -13.97
N LEU A 170 -17.01 -0.36 -13.56
CA LEU A 170 -17.13 -1.06 -12.28
C LEU A 170 -16.89 -2.56 -12.44
N GLY A 171 -16.26 -3.14 -11.43
CA GLY A 171 -16.04 -4.57 -11.31
C GLY A 171 -14.66 -5.00 -11.81
N GLY A 172 -14.42 -6.30 -11.72
CA GLY A 172 -13.10 -6.90 -11.95
C GLY A 172 -12.64 -7.69 -10.73
N ASN A 173 -11.38 -8.09 -10.73
CA ASN A 173 -10.73 -8.67 -9.56
C ASN A 173 -9.82 -7.60 -8.97
N GLY A 174 -10.25 -6.99 -7.86
CA GLY A 174 -9.53 -5.91 -7.18
C GLY A 174 -8.06 -6.24 -6.93
N TYR A 175 -7.74 -7.42 -6.40
CA TYR A 175 -6.36 -7.87 -6.20
C TYR A 175 -5.54 -7.96 -7.49
N ALA A 176 -6.15 -8.47 -8.57
CA ALA A 176 -5.45 -8.61 -9.84
C ALA A 176 -5.21 -7.25 -10.51
N LEU A 177 -6.17 -6.33 -10.35
CA LEU A 177 -6.05 -4.96 -10.84
C LEU A 177 -4.98 -4.21 -10.04
N ASP A 178 -5.06 -4.25 -8.70
CA ASP A 178 -4.08 -3.65 -7.79
C ASP A 178 -2.65 -4.12 -8.11
N ALA A 179 -2.45 -5.42 -8.32
CA ALA A 179 -1.14 -5.96 -8.68
C ALA A 179 -0.64 -5.58 -10.09
N ALA A 180 -1.53 -5.11 -10.97
CA ALA A 180 -1.20 -4.71 -12.33
C ALA A 180 -0.91 -3.21 -12.46
N HIS A 181 -1.22 -2.42 -11.43
CA HIS A 181 -0.95 -0.99 -11.39
C HIS A 181 0.21 -0.71 -10.44
N ASP A 182 1.14 0.15 -10.86
CA ASP A 182 2.18 0.67 -9.98
C ASP A 182 1.51 1.64 -8.98
N ASP A 183 1.89 1.53 -7.72
CA ASP A 183 1.38 2.40 -6.67
C ASP A 183 2.03 3.80 -6.71
N GLY A 184 3.19 3.92 -7.37
CA GLY A 184 3.98 5.13 -7.40
C GLY A 184 4.31 5.61 -5.99
N PHE A 185 4.10 6.90 -5.71
CA PHE A 185 4.23 7.41 -4.35
C PHE A 185 2.97 7.12 -3.53
N VAL A 186 3.11 6.39 -2.42
CA VAL A 186 1.98 6.06 -1.54
C VAL A 186 1.90 7.02 -0.36
N ILE A 187 0.70 7.50 -0.07
CA ILE A 187 0.36 8.20 1.16
C ILE A 187 -0.79 7.50 1.88
N HIS A 188 -0.72 7.49 3.21
CA HIS A 188 -1.70 6.82 4.07
C HIS A 188 -2.55 7.86 4.80
N GLU A 189 -3.85 7.65 4.82
CA GLU A 189 -4.80 8.47 5.57
C GLU A 189 -4.37 8.53 7.05
N ALA A 190 -4.35 9.75 7.59
CA ALA A 190 -3.96 10.03 8.96
C ALA A 190 -4.54 11.39 9.37
N ASP A 191 -5.81 11.41 9.79
CA ASP A 191 -6.52 12.65 10.14
C ASP A 191 -5.90 13.42 11.31
N ASP A 192 -5.08 12.76 12.14
CA ASP A 192 -4.32 13.40 13.21
C ASP A 192 -3.04 14.11 12.70
N ALA A 193 -2.62 13.85 11.46
CA ALA A 193 -1.56 14.57 10.80
C ALA A 193 -2.06 15.95 10.32
N SER A 194 -1.17 16.95 10.34
CA SER A 194 -1.53 18.31 9.91
C SER A 194 -2.00 18.42 8.46
N SER A 195 -1.65 17.45 7.60
CA SER A 195 -2.07 17.38 6.21
C SER A 195 -3.19 16.36 5.94
N GLY A 196 -3.65 15.63 6.97
CA GLY A 196 -4.57 14.50 6.82
C GLY A 196 -3.94 13.22 6.25
N TRP A 197 -2.64 13.26 5.93
CA TRP A 197 -1.93 12.16 5.27
C TRP A 197 -0.51 11.99 5.80
N THR A 198 -0.03 10.75 5.86
CA THR A 198 1.36 10.42 6.12
C THR A 198 2.05 9.79 4.91
N SER A 199 3.33 10.11 4.73
CA SER A 199 4.14 9.60 3.62
C SER A 199 4.59 8.18 3.92
N SER A 200 4.38 7.24 2.98
CA SER A 200 4.93 5.87 3.10
C SER A 200 6.46 5.84 3.17
N ILE A 201 7.10 6.91 2.70
CA ILE A 201 8.55 7.06 2.71
C ILE A 201 8.99 7.61 4.06
N THR A 202 8.51 8.79 4.47
CA THR A 202 9.05 9.46 5.65
C THR A 202 8.35 9.06 6.96
N GLY A 203 7.14 8.49 6.87
CA GLY A 203 6.26 8.21 8.01
C GLY A 203 5.71 9.46 8.70
N GLY A 204 6.07 10.66 8.24
CA GLY A 204 5.58 11.94 8.75
C GLY A 204 4.42 12.48 7.93
N ALA A 205 3.85 13.59 8.38
CA ALA A 205 2.83 14.32 7.64
C ALA A 205 3.36 14.68 6.23
N VAL A 206 2.57 14.37 5.21
CA VAL A 206 2.92 14.65 3.80
C VAL A 206 3.05 16.15 3.58
N GLY A 207 4.05 16.56 2.81
CA GLY A 207 4.14 17.90 2.25
C GLY A 207 4.78 17.93 0.87
N GLN A 208 5.02 19.14 0.34
CA GLN A 208 5.58 19.34 -1.01
C GLN A 208 6.89 18.58 -1.26
N ALA A 209 7.76 18.44 -0.24
CA ALA A 209 9.02 17.72 -0.39
C ALA A 209 8.83 16.23 -0.69
N ASP A 210 7.76 15.61 -0.17
CA ASP A 210 7.40 14.24 -0.51
C ASP A 210 6.85 14.18 -1.94
N PHE A 211 5.94 15.07 -2.31
CA PHE A 211 5.38 15.08 -3.66
C PHE A 211 6.41 15.42 -4.75
N ASP A 212 7.46 16.17 -4.41
CA ASP A 212 8.59 16.43 -5.32
C ASP A 212 9.30 15.14 -5.77
N LEU A 213 9.16 14.03 -5.02
CA LEU A 213 9.66 12.71 -5.42
C LEU A 213 8.86 12.09 -6.57
N THR A 214 7.69 12.65 -6.90
CA THR A 214 6.87 12.24 -8.05
C THR A 214 7.24 12.98 -9.34
N LYS A 215 8.16 13.95 -9.28
CA LYS A 215 8.63 14.67 -10.47
C LYS A 215 9.29 13.70 -11.47
N PRO A 216 9.13 13.92 -12.78
CA PRO A 216 9.83 13.13 -13.78
C PRO A 216 11.34 13.10 -13.52
N GLY A 217 11.91 11.90 -13.41
CA GLY A 217 13.33 11.67 -13.13
C GLY A 217 13.69 11.49 -11.65
N MET A 218 12.73 11.61 -10.72
CA MET A 218 12.94 11.37 -9.29
C MET A 218 12.64 9.92 -8.86
N GLU A 219 12.14 9.08 -9.76
CA GLU A 219 11.78 7.68 -9.51
C GLU A 219 12.95 6.89 -8.89
N PRO A 220 14.21 6.98 -9.39
CA PRO A 220 15.33 6.27 -8.78
C PRO A 220 15.64 6.73 -7.36
N VAL A 221 15.39 8.01 -7.05
CA VAL A 221 15.59 8.58 -5.70
C VAL A 221 14.48 8.09 -4.78
N ARG A 222 13.23 8.11 -5.25
CA ARG A 222 12.07 7.59 -4.53
C ARG A 222 12.25 6.12 -4.17
N GLU A 223 12.55 5.28 -5.16
CA GLU A 223 12.80 3.84 -4.97
C GLU A 223 13.95 3.58 -3.98
N ALA A 224 15.02 4.37 -4.04
CA ALA A 224 16.13 4.24 -3.11
C ALA A 224 15.73 4.58 -1.66
N LEU A 225 14.90 5.61 -1.47
CA LEU A 225 14.39 5.99 -0.14
C LEU A 225 13.42 4.94 0.41
N GLU A 226 12.50 4.44 -0.41
CA GLU A 226 11.57 3.36 -0.06
C GLU A 226 12.32 2.08 0.35
N ALA A 227 13.34 1.70 -0.43
CA ALA A 227 14.19 0.55 -0.13
C ALA A 227 14.99 0.74 1.16
N PHE A 228 15.54 1.94 1.39
CA PHE A 228 16.28 2.26 2.60
C PHE A 228 15.41 2.15 3.85
N ASN A 229 14.20 2.72 3.83
CA ASN A 229 13.30 2.71 4.97
C ASN A 229 12.75 1.30 5.26
N SER A 230 12.43 0.53 4.21
CA SER A 230 12.09 -0.89 4.33
C SER A 230 13.25 -1.70 4.94
N GLY A 231 14.49 -1.41 4.54
CA GLY A 231 15.69 -2.06 5.05
C GLY A 231 16.00 -1.76 6.53
N LEU A 232 15.78 -0.52 6.99
CA LEU A 232 15.91 -0.16 8.40
C LEU A 232 14.89 -0.89 9.28
N GLY A 233 13.64 -1.03 8.81
CA GLY A 233 12.61 -1.80 9.50
C GLY A 233 13.00 -3.28 9.71
N LEU A 234 13.63 -3.89 8.70
CA LEU A 234 14.11 -5.28 8.78
C LEU A 234 15.33 -5.44 9.70
N MET A 235 16.23 -4.46 9.75
CA MET A 235 17.39 -4.50 10.67
C MET A 235 16.96 -4.36 12.14
N LEU A 236 16.01 -3.47 12.45
CA LEU A 236 15.51 -3.29 13.82
C LEU A 236 14.71 -4.50 14.32
N THR A 237 13.90 -5.12 13.45
CA THR A 237 13.16 -6.35 13.78
C THR A 237 14.07 -7.58 13.87
N GLY A 238 15.09 -7.68 13.01
CA GLY A 238 16.13 -8.72 13.09
C GLY A 238 16.96 -8.63 14.36
N TRP A 239 17.24 -7.43 14.87
CA TRP A 239 17.99 -7.24 16.12
C TRP A 239 17.16 -7.57 17.36
N LEU A 240 15.85 -7.29 17.35
CA LEU A 240 14.92 -7.69 18.43
C LEU A 240 14.67 -9.20 18.47
N LEU A 241 14.60 -9.88 17.32
CA LEU A 241 14.46 -11.35 17.25
C LEU A 241 15.78 -12.09 17.48
N GLY A 242 16.93 -11.46 17.21
CA GLY A 242 18.27 -12.02 17.41
C GLY A 242 18.68 -12.18 18.89
N ILE A 243 18.08 -11.43 19.81
CA ILE A 243 18.30 -11.61 21.27
C ILE A 243 17.46 -12.78 21.82
N GLY A 244 16.43 -13.24 21.10
CA GLY A 244 15.54 -14.32 21.53
C GLY A 244 15.96 -15.75 21.17
N VAL A 245 16.92 -15.93 20.24
CA VAL A 245 17.33 -17.28 19.78
C VAL A 245 18.64 -17.76 20.40
N ALA A 246 19.43 -16.89 21.04
CA ALA A 246 20.63 -17.29 21.77
C ALA A 246 20.35 -17.88 23.17
N ALA A 247 19.10 -17.87 23.65
CA ALA A 247 18.74 -18.31 25.02
C ALA A 247 17.99 -19.65 25.09
N LEU A 248 17.83 -20.40 23.99
CA LEU A 248 17.13 -21.70 23.98
C LEU A 248 17.93 -22.87 23.39
N ALA A 249 19.25 -22.72 23.25
CA ALA A 249 20.15 -23.81 22.87
C ALA A 249 21.29 -24.01 23.89
N GLU A 250 21.01 -23.92 25.19
CA GLU A 250 21.90 -24.47 26.22
C GLU A 250 21.09 -25.37 27.17
N GLY A 251 20.80 -26.56 26.68
CA GLY A 251 20.12 -27.62 27.42
C GLY A 251 20.78 -28.97 27.14
N GLY A 252 21.89 -29.24 27.84
CA GLY A 252 22.37 -30.59 28.15
C GLY A 252 23.42 -31.20 27.20
N THR A 253 24.67 -31.28 27.64
CA THR A 253 25.22 -32.51 28.26
C THR A 253 26.66 -32.31 28.74
N GLU A 254 26.98 -33.05 29.80
CA GLU A 254 28.10 -32.94 30.72
C GLU A 254 29.46 -33.33 30.12
N GLY A 255 30.54 -32.78 30.72
CA GLY A 255 31.93 -33.11 30.42
C GLY A 255 32.91 -32.69 31.53
N SER A 256 32.87 -33.45 32.63
CA SER A 256 33.80 -33.57 33.77
C SER A 256 35.18 -32.88 33.74
N THR A 257 35.42 -32.05 34.77
CA THR A 257 36.61 -31.92 35.66
C THR A 257 38.03 -31.75 35.08
N THR A 258 38.73 -30.69 35.49
CA THR A 258 39.88 -30.80 36.41
C THR A 258 40.21 -29.47 37.11
N ASN A 259 40.60 -29.59 38.38
CA ASN A 259 40.96 -28.52 39.31
C ASN A 259 42.38 -27.97 39.06
N ALA A 260 42.57 -26.65 39.23
CA ALA A 260 43.83 -26.08 39.74
C ALA A 260 43.65 -24.68 40.35
N LYS A 261 43.34 -24.70 41.65
CA LYS A 261 43.75 -23.82 42.77
C LYS A 261 44.71 -22.64 42.49
N ALA A 262 44.23 -21.45 42.87
CA ALA A 262 44.85 -20.36 43.67
C ALA A 262 46.22 -19.72 43.30
N ALA A 263 46.21 -18.39 43.14
CA ALA A 263 47.00 -17.40 43.91
C ALA A 263 46.82 -16.01 43.25
N GLU A 264 46.06 -15.09 43.84
CA GLU A 264 46.51 -14.03 44.76
C GLU A 264 47.24 -12.82 44.10
N ARG A 265 46.70 -11.64 44.42
CA ARG A 265 47.33 -10.31 44.56
C ARG A 265 47.38 -9.33 43.37
N PHE A 266 46.54 -8.30 43.54
CA PHE A 266 46.74 -6.91 43.13
C PHE A 266 48.15 -6.39 43.45
N PRO A 267 48.62 -5.37 42.70
CA PRO A 267 48.83 -4.10 43.39
C PRO A 267 48.28 -2.87 42.65
N LEU A 268 47.85 -1.93 43.48
CA LEU A 268 47.61 -0.51 43.21
C LEU A 268 48.94 0.28 43.21
N LEU A 269 48.88 1.47 42.59
CA LEU A 269 49.65 2.71 42.80
C LEU A 269 50.89 3.01 41.93
N GLU A 270 50.72 4.09 41.14
CA GLU A 270 51.55 5.31 41.02
C GLU A 270 53.07 5.18 40.88
N VAL A 271 53.62 5.64 39.75
CA VAL A 271 54.23 6.98 39.54
C VAL A 271 54.05 7.39 38.08
#